data_AF-A0A3R6DBH1-F1
#
_entry.id   AF-A0A3R6DBH1-F1
#
_cell.length_a   1.000
_cell.length_b   1.000
_cell.length_c   1.000
_cell.angle_alpha   90.00
_cell.angle_beta   90.00
_cell.angle_gamma   90.00
#
_symmetry.space_group_name_H-M   'P 1'
#
loop_
_entity.id
_entity.type
_entity.pdbx_description
1 polymer ?
#
loop_
_entity_poly.entity_id
_entity_poly.type
_entity_poly.pdbx_seq_one_letter_code
_entity_poly.pdbx_strand_id
1 'polypeptide(L)'
;MEELVLDSGVRKIAIKNEDGDVVTVLSINVADADTAERFGQVINKLERISENCEKEAAAWKKEHAQDEVDSDNVDVESVLQANRIRVKYLKQIAAEIDGLFGEDTVKNVYGDFTPDETALVEFVEKIIPVMNKLFGKRYEMTRKRYNSGRKGART
;
A
#
# COMPACT_ATOMS: atom_id res chain seq x y z
N MET A 1 11.14 -4.43 -40.31
CA MET A 1 10.43 -3.72 -39.23
C MET A 1 11.52 -3.17 -38.32
N GLU A 2 11.49 -1.89 -37.97
CA GLU A 2 12.46 -1.33 -37.02
C GLU A 2 11.95 -1.52 -35.59
N GLU A 3 12.86 -1.82 -34.65
CA GLU A 3 12.55 -2.06 -33.24
C GLU A 3 13.27 -1.04 -32.35
N LEU A 4 12.61 -0.59 -31.28
CA LEU A 4 13.16 0.36 -30.30
C LEU A 4 12.96 -0.18 -28.88
N VAL A 5 14.01 -0.12 -28.05
CA VAL A 5 13.96 -0.53 -26.64
C VAL A 5 13.93 0.71 -25.73
N LEU A 6 12.94 0.77 -24.85
CA LEU A 6 12.76 1.84 -23.85
C LEU A 6 12.87 1.29 -22.43
N ASP A 7 13.52 2.03 -21.53
CA ASP A 7 13.45 1.75 -20.08
C ASP A 7 12.14 2.31 -19.54
N SER A 8 11.16 1.41 -19.34
CA SER A 8 9.84 1.75 -18.79
C SER A 8 9.88 2.25 -17.34
N GLY A 9 11.02 2.10 -16.64
CA GLY A 9 11.13 2.41 -15.21
C GLY A 9 10.51 1.36 -14.29
N VAL A 10 9.88 0.31 -14.83
CA VAL A 10 9.35 -0.78 -14.02
C VAL A 10 10.50 -1.62 -13.47
N ARG A 11 10.44 -1.94 -12.18
CA ARG A 11 11.39 -2.78 -11.46
C ARG A 11 10.61 -3.90 -10.78
N LYS A 12 11.14 -5.12 -10.83
CA LYS A 12 10.51 -6.31 -10.27
C LYS A 12 11.21 -6.75 -8.99
N ILE A 13 10.43 -7.07 -7.96
CA ILE A 13 10.94 -7.55 -6.66
C ILE A 13 10.17 -8.81 -6.28
N ALA A 14 10.88 -9.91 -6.08
CA ALA A 14 10.26 -11.16 -5.62
C ALA A 14 10.04 -11.11 -4.10
N ILE A 15 8.82 -11.44 -3.66
CA ILE A 15 8.49 -11.76 -2.28
C ILE A 15 8.56 -13.27 -2.13
N LYS A 16 9.19 -13.72 -1.04
CA LYS A 16 9.33 -15.13 -0.71
C LYS A 16 8.66 -15.46 0.61
N ASN A 17 8.18 -16.69 0.74
CA ASN A 17 7.77 -17.25 2.04
C ASN A 17 9.00 -17.64 2.88
N GLU A 18 8.76 -18.17 4.07
CA GLU A 18 9.82 -18.64 4.99
C GLU A 18 10.63 -19.81 4.42
N ASP A 19 10.02 -20.62 3.56
CA ASP A 19 10.68 -21.73 2.85
C ASP A 19 11.58 -21.26 1.69
N GLY A 20 11.50 -19.97 1.33
CA GLY A 20 12.31 -19.36 0.27
C GLY A 20 11.69 -19.44 -1.13
N ASP A 21 10.47 -19.96 -1.25
CA ASP A 21 9.68 -20.01 -2.48
C ASP A 21 9.13 -18.64 -2.83
N VAL A 22 9.11 -18.31 -4.12
CA VAL A 22 8.55 -17.03 -4.59
C VAL A 22 7.04 -17.10 -4.54
N VAL A 23 6.45 -16.26 -3.69
CA VAL A 23 5.00 -16.15 -3.49
C VAL A 23 4.41 -15.14 -4.47
N THR A 24 5.10 -14.02 -4.70
CA THR A 24 4.67 -13.03 -5.69
C THR A 24 5.85 -12.20 -6.20
N VAL A 25 5.63 -11.46 -7.29
CA VAL A 25 6.58 -10.49 -7.84
C VAL A 25 5.93 -9.13 -7.94
N LEU A 26 6.38 -8.20 -7.10
CA LEU A 26 5.95 -6.82 -7.14
C LEU A 26 6.50 -6.12 -8.38
N SER A 27 5.70 -5.25 -8.97
CA SER A 27 6.06 -4.36 -10.07
C SER A 27 6.02 -2.91 -9.58
N ILE A 28 7.18 -2.27 -9.48
CA ILE A 28 7.34 -0.90 -8.97
C ILE A 28 7.77 0.00 -10.13
N ASN A 29 6.98 1.00 -10.47
CA ASN A 29 7.33 1.96 -11.53
C ASN A 29 8.10 3.16 -10.95
N VAL A 30 9.43 3.14 -11.06
CA VAL A 30 10.25 4.29 -10.60
C VAL A 30 10.27 5.46 -11.59
N ALA A 31 9.68 5.30 -12.77
CA ALA A 31 9.50 6.40 -13.73
C ALA A 31 8.15 7.10 -13.58
N ASP A 32 7.21 6.53 -12.82
CA ASP A 32 5.98 7.21 -12.45
C ASP A 32 6.25 8.22 -11.33
N ALA A 33 5.86 9.47 -11.58
CA ALA A 33 6.07 10.58 -10.67
C ALA A 33 5.22 10.46 -9.40
N ASP A 34 4.11 9.73 -9.45
CA ASP A 34 3.14 9.64 -8.36
C ASP A 34 3.35 8.41 -7.46
N THR A 35 4.17 7.44 -7.88
CA THR A 35 4.37 6.19 -7.13
C THR A 35 4.88 6.45 -5.70
N ALA A 36 5.76 7.42 -5.48
CA ALA A 36 6.28 7.73 -4.14
C ALA A 36 5.21 8.38 -3.24
N GLU A 37 4.41 9.30 -3.81
CA GLU A 37 3.31 9.97 -3.11
C GLU A 37 2.22 8.96 -2.73
N ARG A 38 1.77 8.15 -3.69
CA ARG A 38 0.79 7.06 -3.45
C ARG A 38 1.28 6.07 -2.39
N PHE A 39 2.56 5.71 -2.39
CA PHE A 39 3.12 4.86 -1.34
C PHE A 39 3.09 5.54 0.05
N GLY A 40 3.42 6.83 0.12
CA GLY A 40 3.25 7.62 1.34
C GLY A 40 1.80 7.71 1.82
N GLN A 41 0.84 7.81 0.89
CA GLN A 41 -0.59 7.81 1.21
C GLN A 41 -1.06 6.47 1.80
N VAL A 42 -0.53 5.35 1.32
CA VAL A 42 -0.80 4.02 1.93
C VAL A 42 -0.31 3.96 3.37
N ILE A 43 0.92 4.43 3.64
CA ILE A 43 1.47 4.51 5.01
C ILE A 43 0.54 5.37 5.90
N ASN A 44 0.21 6.58 5.45
CA ASN A 44 -0.66 7.49 6.21
C ASN A 44 -2.06 6.91 6.47
N LYS A 45 -2.60 6.10 5.55
CA LYS A 45 -3.91 5.44 5.73
C LYS A 45 -3.85 4.32 6.75
N LEU A 46 -2.75 3.55 6.78
CA LEU A 46 -2.51 2.53 7.79
C LEU A 46 -2.41 3.15 9.18
N GLU A 47 -1.62 4.21 9.36
CA GLU A 47 -1.47 4.90 10.66
C GLU A 47 -2.79 5.45 11.19
N ARG A 48 -3.72 5.80 10.30
CA ARG A 48 -5.00 6.44 10.65
C ARG A 48 -6.18 5.50 10.67
N ILE A 49 -5.98 4.20 10.44
CA ILE A 49 -7.07 3.24 10.30
C ILE A 49 -7.90 3.16 11.58
N SER A 50 -7.24 3.10 12.74
CA SER A 50 -7.89 3.04 14.05
C SER A 50 -8.76 4.27 14.29
N GLU A 51 -8.23 5.48 14.08
CA GLU A 51 -8.99 6.73 14.21
C GLU A 51 -10.19 6.80 13.27
N ASN A 52 -10.02 6.35 12.02
CA ASN A 52 -11.09 6.38 11.02
C ASN A 52 -12.20 5.39 11.38
N CYS A 53 -11.83 4.19 11.85
CA CYS A 53 -12.77 3.19 12.31
C CYS A 53 -13.56 3.68 13.53
N GLU A 54 -12.88 4.28 14.52
CA GLU A 54 -13.54 4.83 15.71
C GLU A 54 -14.51 5.96 15.35
N LYS A 55 -14.10 6.88 14.47
CA LYS A 55 -14.97 7.98 14.01
C LYS A 55 -16.21 7.47 13.29
N GLU A 56 -16.06 6.52 12.37
CA GLU A 56 -17.18 5.97 11.61
C GLU A 56 -18.09 5.09 12.51
N ALA A 57 -17.52 4.30 13.41
CA ALA A 57 -18.29 3.50 14.36
C ALA A 57 -19.07 4.36 15.35
N ALA A 58 -18.48 5.45 15.86
CA ALA A 58 -19.16 6.39 16.74
C ALA A 58 -20.30 7.14 16.02
N ALA A 59 -20.08 7.54 14.76
CA ALA A 59 -21.12 8.15 13.94
C ALA A 59 -22.29 7.19 13.71
N TRP A 60 -21.98 5.94 13.32
CA TRP A 60 -22.99 4.91 13.13
C TRP A 60 -23.80 4.66 14.41
N LYS A 61 -23.12 4.52 15.56
CA LYS A 61 -23.78 4.30 16.86
C LYS A 61 -24.72 5.46 17.23
N LYS A 62 -24.33 6.71 16.94
CA LYS A 62 -25.17 7.89 17.19
C LYS A 62 -26.42 7.90 16.31
N GLU A 63 -26.30 7.48 15.06
CA GLU A 63 -27.42 7.40 14.10
C GLU A 63 -28.37 6.24 14.39
N HIS A 64 -27.87 5.19 15.06
CA HIS A 64 -28.61 3.95 15.36
C HIS A 64 -28.89 3.80 16.87
N ALA A 65 -28.74 4.87 17.64
CA ALA A 65 -29.12 4.89 19.04
C ALA A 65 -30.65 4.79 19.14
N GLN A 66 -31.16 3.57 19.31
CA GLN A 66 -32.52 3.35 19.85
C GLN A 66 -32.52 3.69 21.34
N ASP A 67 -33.64 4.22 21.83
CA ASP A 67 -33.89 4.42 23.26
C ASP A 67 -33.63 3.09 24.01
N GLU A 68 -32.64 3.15 24.91
CA GLU A 68 -32.18 2.15 25.89
C GLU A 68 -32.70 0.70 25.76
N VAL A 69 -31.80 -0.23 25.41
CA VAL A 69 -31.98 -1.66 25.70
C VAL A 69 -30.92 -2.08 26.69
N ASP A 70 -31.39 -2.55 27.85
CA ASP A 70 -30.70 -3.21 28.98
C ASP A 70 -29.16 -3.21 29.00
N SER A 71 -28.61 -2.51 29.98
CA SER A 71 -27.18 -2.30 30.27
C SER A 71 -26.33 -3.57 30.51
N ASP A 72 -26.93 -4.76 30.52
CA ASP A 72 -26.25 -6.00 30.93
C ASP A 72 -25.85 -6.92 29.76
N ASN A 73 -26.23 -6.61 28.52
CA ASN A 73 -25.88 -7.43 27.35
C ASN A 73 -24.95 -6.70 26.36
N VAL A 74 -23.92 -7.40 25.88
CA VAL A 74 -23.10 -6.91 24.76
C VAL A 74 -23.99 -6.78 23.53
N ASP A 75 -24.10 -5.57 23.00
CA ASP A 75 -24.74 -5.34 21.71
C ASP A 75 -23.88 -5.96 20.59
N VAL A 76 -24.21 -7.20 20.26
CA VAL A 76 -23.55 -7.99 19.22
C VAL A 76 -23.58 -7.27 17.87
N GLU A 77 -24.65 -6.54 17.56
CA GLU A 77 -24.76 -5.82 16.28
C GLU A 77 -23.75 -4.66 16.23
N SER A 78 -23.62 -3.88 17.31
CA SER A 78 -22.58 -2.85 17.40
C SER A 78 -21.17 -3.41 17.20
N VAL A 79 -20.87 -4.59 17.78
CA VAL A 79 -19.56 -5.25 17.63
C VAL A 79 -19.34 -5.70 16.19
N LEU A 80 -20.33 -6.36 15.58
CA LEU A 80 -20.26 -6.81 14.19
C LEU A 80 -20.09 -5.63 13.23
N GLN A 81 -20.78 -4.52 13.49
CA GLN A 81 -20.68 -3.33 12.67
C GLN A 81 -19.32 -2.66 12.76
N ALA A 82 -18.76 -2.55 13.97
CA ALA A 82 -17.39 -2.06 14.14
C ALA A 82 -16.38 -2.92 13.37
N ASN A 83 -16.56 -4.25 13.36
CA ASN A 83 -15.74 -5.15 12.55
C ASN A 83 -15.90 -4.92 11.04
N ARG A 84 -17.14 -4.77 10.54
CA ARG A 84 -17.42 -4.47 9.13
C ARG A 84 -16.74 -3.17 8.68
N ILE A 85 -16.78 -2.13 9.51
CA ILE A 85 -16.09 -0.85 9.26
C ILE A 85 -14.58 -1.08 9.17
N ARG A 86 -14.00 -1.83 10.11
CA ARG A 86 -12.57 -2.16 10.08
C ARG A 86 -12.18 -2.90 8.80
N VAL A 87 -12.93 -3.93 8.43
CA VAL A 87 -12.70 -4.71 7.20
C VAL A 87 -12.83 -3.85 5.95
N LYS A 88 -13.79 -2.91 5.91
CA LYS A 88 -13.94 -1.94 4.80
C LYS A 88 -12.66 -1.14 4.58
N TYR A 89 -12.07 -0.57 5.64
CA TYR A 89 -10.83 0.20 5.51
C TYR A 89 -9.62 -0.68 5.13
N LEU A 90 -9.48 -1.87 5.71
CA LEU A 90 -8.41 -2.81 5.35
C LEU A 90 -8.46 -3.19 3.87
N LYS A 91 -9.67 -3.44 3.32
CA LYS A 91 -9.86 -3.73 1.90
C LYS A 91 -9.53 -2.55 0.99
N GLN A 92 -9.83 -1.32 1.41
CA GLN A 92 -9.46 -0.12 0.66
C GLN A 92 -7.94 0.03 0.57
N ILE A 93 -7.23 -0.16 1.68
CA ILE A 93 -5.77 -0.11 1.73
C ILE A 93 -5.16 -1.23 0.88
N ALA A 94 -5.72 -2.45 0.98
CA ALA A 94 -5.27 -3.57 0.15
C ALA A 94 -5.37 -3.27 -1.35
N ALA A 95 -6.48 -2.68 -1.80
CA ALA A 95 -6.64 -2.29 -3.20
C ALA A 95 -5.62 -1.22 -3.65
N GLU A 96 -5.23 -0.31 -2.75
CA GLU A 96 -4.19 0.69 -3.05
C GLU A 96 -2.79 0.07 -3.13
N ILE A 97 -2.50 -0.93 -2.30
CA ILE A 97 -1.29 -1.75 -2.38
C ILE A 97 -1.25 -2.48 -3.73
N ASP A 98 -2.35 -3.12 -4.14
CA ASP A 98 -2.44 -3.78 -5.45
C ASP A 98 -2.24 -2.77 -6.59
N GLY A 99 -2.86 -1.60 -6.49
CA GLY A 99 -2.70 -0.54 -7.48
C GLY A 99 -1.28 0.04 -7.57
N LEU A 100 -0.43 -0.16 -6.54
CA LEU A 100 0.95 0.31 -6.50
C LEU A 100 1.94 -0.75 -6.98
N PHE A 101 1.70 -2.01 -6.60
CA PHE A 101 2.67 -3.09 -6.76
C PHE A 101 2.26 -4.15 -7.78
N GLY A 102 1.05 -4.06 -8.31
CA GLY A 102 0.51 -5.00 -9.29
C GLY A 102 -0.77 -5.66 -8.77
N GLU A 103 -1.63 -6.04 -9.72
CA GLU A 103 -2.89 -6.72 -9.44
C GLU A 103 -2.69 -7.97 -8.55
N ASP A 104 -3.63 -8.19 -7.64
CA ASP A 104 -3.63 -9.30 -6.68
C ASP A 104 -2.38 -9.39 -5.78
N THR A 105 -1.59 -8.32 -5.61
CA THR A 105 -0.41 -8.34 -4.73
C THR A 105 -0.74 -8.85 -3.33
N VAL A 106 -1.75 -8.28 -2.68
CA VAL A 106 -2.16 -8.65 -1.32
C VAL A 106 -2.66 -10.09 -1.27
N LYS A 107 -3.51 -10.48 -2.22
CA LYS A 107 -4.03 -11.85 -2.31
C LYS A 107 -2.91 -12.87 -2.51
N ASN A 108 -1.92 -12.55 -3.34
CA ASN A 108 -0.81 -13.45 -3.60
C ASN A 108 0.04 -13.64 -2.34
N VAL A 109 0.24 -12.59 -1.54
CA VAL A 109 1.03 -12.66 -0.28
C VAL A 109 0.29 -13.38 0.83
N TYR A 110 -0.99 -13.05 1.04
CA TYR A 110 -1.75 -13.46 2.22
C TYR A 110 -2.80 -14.54 1.95
N GLY A 111 -3.02 -14.91 0.70
CA GLY A 111 -4.13 -15.77 0.27
C GLY A 111 -5.43 -14.99 0.05
N ASP A 112 -6.53 -15.72 -0.16
CA ASP A 112 -7.87 -15.14 -0.39
C ASP A 112 -8.54 -14.70 0.93
N PHE A 113 -7.81 -13.90 1.71
CA PHE A 113 -8.22 -13.41 3.02
C PHE A 113 -8.04 -11.89 3.10
N THR A 114 -8.76 -11.25 4.02
CA THR A 114 -8.49 -9.84 4.37
C THR A 114 -7.42 -9.82 5.46
N PRO A 115 -6.17 -9.43 5.16
CA PRO A 115 -5.14 -9.30 6.19
C PRO A 115 -5.54 -8.23 7.21
N ASP A 116 -5.13 -8.43 8.46
CA ASP A 116 -5.33 -7.43 9.50
C ASP A 116 -4.35 -6.26 9.34
N GLU A 117 -4.53 -5.27 10.21
CA GLU A 117 -3.71 -4.06 10.23
C GLU A 117 -2.23 -4.36 10.46
N THR A 118 -1.91 -5.28 11.37
CA THR A 118 -0.52 -5.64 11.68
C THR A 118 0.17 -6.26 10.47
N ALA A 119 -0.50 -7.17 9.77
CA ALA A 119 0.04 -7.79 8.56
C ALA A 119 0.30 -6.75 7.45
N LEU A 120 -0.60 -5.80 7.24
CA LEU A 120 -0.42 -4.74 6.25
C LEU A 120 0.67 -3.73 6.65
N VAL A 121 0.78 -3.39 7.93
CA VAL A 121 1.88 -2.55 8.44
C VAL A 121 3.22 -3.24 8.20
N GLU A 122 3.35 -4.52 8.57
CA GLU A 122 4.58 -5.28 8.37
C GLU A 122 4.97 -5.38 6.88
N PHE A 123 3.99 -5.55 5.99
CA PHE A 123 4.21 -5.48 4.54
C PHE A 123 4.89 -4.18 4.14
N VAL A 124 4.27 -3.06 4.52
CA VAL A 124 4.73 -1.74 4.12
C VAL A 124 6.10 -1.43 4.72
N GLU A 125 6.33 -1.76 5.99
CA GLU A 125 7.63 -1.59 6.66
C GLU A 125 8.76 -2.34 5.94
N LYS A 126 8.53 -3.58 5.52
CA LYS A 126 9.51 -4.36 4.74
C LYS A 126 9.75 -3.78 3.34
N ILE A 127 8.77 -3.10 2.76
CA ILE A 127 8.86 -2.49 1.43
C ILE A 127 9.53 -1.11 1.45
N ILE A 128 9.44 -0.34 2.54
CA ILE A 128 10.11 0.98 2.69
C ILE A 128 11.59 0.96 2.25
N PRO A 129 12.47 0.06 2.74
CA PRO A 129 13.87 0.05 2.33
C PRO A 129 14.05 -0.29 0.85
N VAL A 130 13.15 -1.09 0.27
CA VAL A 130 13.14 -1.42 -1.17
C VAL A 130 12.81 -0.18 -1.99
N MET A 131 11.75 0.55 -1.62
CA MET A 131 11.34 1.79 -2.27
C MET A 131 12.45 2.84 -2.21
N ASN A 132 13.02 3.09 -1.02
CA ASN A 132 14.14 4.02 -0.84
C ASN A 132 15.33 3.71 -1.76
N LYS A 133 15.71 2.42 -1.83
CA LYS A 133 16.81 1.96 -2.69
C LYS A 133 16.49 2.15 -4.18
N LEU A 134 15.27 1.85 -4.62
CA LEU A 134 14.88 1.93 -6.02
C LEU A 134 14.79 3.39 -6.51
N PHE A 135 14.13 4.26 -5.75
CA PHE A 135 14.03 5.68 -6.08
C PHE A 135 15.38 6.41 -5.97
N GLY A 136 16.21 6.06 -4.98
CA GLY A 136 17.59 6.57 -4.89
C GLY A 136 18.43 6.22 -6.13
N LYS A 137 18.39 4.95 -6.57
CA LYS A 137 19.07 4.53 -7.81
C LYS A 137 18.56 5.25 -9.04
N ARG A 138 17.23 5.48 -9.15
CA ARG A 138 16.65 6.22 -10.27
C ARG A 138 17.17 7.66 -10.30
N TYR A 139 17.19 8.33 -9.15
CA TYR A 139 17.73 9.68 -9.02
C TYR A 139 19.20 9.77 -9.45
N GLU A 140 20.04 8.83 -9.01
CA GLU A 140 21.45 8.75 -9.42
C GLU A 140 21.62 8.52 -10.92
N MET A 141 20.84 7.62 -11.52
CA MET A 141 20.89 7.33 -12.96
C MET A 141 20.48 8.56 -13.79
N THR A 142 19.39 9.22 -13.40
CA THR A 142 18.94 10.47 -14.02
C THR A 142 20.05 11.53 -13.91
N ARG A 143 20.59 11.75 -12.71
CA ARG A 143 21.68 12.71 -12.49
C ARG A 143 22.91 12.38 -13.33
N LYS A 144 23.34 11.12 -13.42
CA LYS A 144 24.48 10.71 -14.27
C LYS A 144 24.21 10.99 -15.74
N ARG A 145 23.05 10.58 -16.28
CA ARG A 145 22.67 10.79 -17.69
C ARG A 145 22.65 12.28 -18.08
N TYR A 146 22.10 13.14 -17.22
CA TYR A 146 22.01 14.57 -17.51
C TYR A 146 23.28 15.36 -17.16
N ASN A 147 24.09 14.94 -16.16
CA ASN A 147 25.35 15.62 -15.84
C ASN A 147 26.53 15.19 -16.73
N SER A 148 26.53 13.98 -17.30
CA SER A 148 27.60 13.55 -18.21
C SER A 148 27.60 14.27 -19.56
N GLY A 149 26.53 15.01 -19.88
CA GLY A 149 26.34 15.74 -21.14
C GLY A 149 26.67 17.24 -21.12
N ARG A 150 26.97 17.86 -19.97
CA ARG A 150 27.30 19.30 -19.88
C ARG A 150 28.78 19.62 -20.11
N LYS A 151 29.42 18.96 -21.08
CA LYS A 151 30.69 19.42 -21.70
C LYS A 151 30.43 20.19 -23.00
N GLY A 152 29.39 21.03 -23.00
CA GLY A 152 28.92 21.77 -24.18
C GLY A 152 28.61 23.25 -23.95
N ALA A 153 29.05 23.85 -22.85
CA ALA A 153 29.10 25.30 -22.71
C ALA A 153 30.56 25.76 -22.87
N ARG A 154 31.06 25.66 -24.10
CA ARG A 154 32.18 26.47 -24.59
C ARG A 154 31.64 27.34 -25.71
N THR A 155 31.17 28.53 -25.33
CA THR A 155 31.20 29.77 -26.10
C THR A 155 31.34 30.88 -25.09
#